data_AF-A0A0D1M062-F1
#
_entry.id   AF-A0A0D1M062-F1
#
_cell.length_a   1.000
_cell.length_b   1.000
_cell.length_c   1.000
_cell.angle_alpha   90.00
_cell.angle_beta   90.00
_cell.angle_gamma   90.00
#
_symmetry.space_group_name_H-M   'P 1'
#
loop_
_entity.id
_entity.type
_entity.pdbx_description
1 polymer ?
#
loop_
_entity_poly.entity_id
_entity_poly.type
_entity_poly.pdbx_seq_one_letter_code
_entity_poly.pdbx_strand_id
1 'polypeptide(L)'
;MIKITGKANTLYLKPVQQDLLHYQDWVVQENINSEWLFPSTAHPDCHITEKQFYKVTAHVGDLLDINYLGTHTMRKTGAYRVYTQSNYNISLVMHLLNHSSESMTLTYLGLNQDSRETMLNQIDFG
;
A
#
# COMPACT_ATOMS: atom_id res chain seq x y z
N MET A 1 -13.02 4.19 -4.69
CA MET A 1 -13.50 3.09 -5.59
C MET A 1 -12.35 2.21 -6.05
N ILE A 2 -11.92 1.29 -5.19
CA ILE A 2 -11.06 0.16 -5.59
C ILE A 2 -11.97 -0.81 -6.35
N LYS A 3 -11.79 -0.94 -7.67
CA LYS A 3 -12.41 -2.03 -8.44
C LYS A 3 -11.88 -3.35 -7.89
N ILE A 4 -12.72 -4.09 -7.17
CA ILE A 4 -12.41 -5.45 -6.72
C ILE A 4 -12.46 -6.33 -7.96
N THR A 5 -11.32 -6.60 -8.58
CA THR A 5 -11.21 -7.38 -9.81
C THR A 5 -11.47 -8.88 -9.60
N GLY A 6 -12.02 -9.30 -8.45
CA GLY A 6 -12.16 -10.71 -8.05
C GLY A 6 -10.82 -11.45 -7.88
N LYS A 7 -9.68 -10.79 -8.15
CA LYS A 7 -8.36 -11.38 -8.03
C LYS A 7 -7.91 -11.36 -6.58
N ALA A 8 -7.89 -12.54 -5.96
CA ALA A 8 -7.23 -12.72 -4.66
C ALA A 8 -5.74 -12.34 -4.78
N ASN A 9 -5.22 -11.66 -3.75
CA ASN A 9 -3.81 -11.34 -3.64
C ASN A 9 -3.32 -11.74 -2.25
N THR A 10 -2.18 -12.41 -2.17
CA THR A 10 -1.56 -12.79 -0.90
C THR A 10 -0.62 -11.67 -0.46
N LEU A 11 -0.92 -11.06 0.69
CA LEU A 11 -0.12 -9.96 1.24
C LEU A 11 0.95 -10.49 2.19
N TYR A 12 2.17 -9.95 2.08
CA TYR A 12 3.26 -10.22 3.02
C TYR A 12 3.15 -9.28 4.23
N LEU A 13 2.58 -9.78 5.33
CA LEU A 13 2.27 -8.98 6.53
C LEU A 13 3.32 -9.08 7.64
N LYS A 14 4.41 -9.85 7.47
CA LYS A 14 5.45 -9.98 8.51
C LYS A 14 5.95 -8.64 9.08
N PRO A 15 6.16 -7.58 8.28
CA PRO A 15 6.65 -6.31 8.82
C PRO A 15 5.70 -5.62 9.81
N VAL A 16 4.40 -5.90 9.72
CA VAL A 16 3.34 -5.31 10.58
C VAL A 16 2.73 -6.34 11.53
N GLN A 17 3.31 -7.54 11.61
CA GLN A 17 2.73 -8.64 12.39
C GLN A 17 2.55 -8.26 13.85
N GLN A 18 3.56 -7.64 14.46
CA GLN A 18 3.50 -7.26 15.87
C GLN A 18 2.43 -6.19 16.13
N ASP A 19 2.31 -5.20 15.23
CA ASP A 19 1.27 -4.16 15.34
C ASP A 19 -0.13 -4.76 15.24
N LEU A 20 -0.33 -5.74 14.35
CA LEU A 20 -1.60 -6.46 14.22
C LEU A 20 -1.92 -7.28 15.47
N LEU A 21 -0.93 -7.90 16.11
CA LEU A 21 -1.11 -8.62 17.36
C LEU A 21 -1.49 -7.67 18.50
N HIS A 22 -0.78 -6.56 18.67
CA HIS A 22 -1.11 -5.55 19.67
C HIS A 22 -2.51 -4.97 19.46
N TYR A 23 -2.88 -4.70 18.20
CA TYR A 23 -4.22 -4.26 17.86
C TYR A 23 -5.28 -5.30 18.22
N GLN A 24 -5.03 -6.58 17.93
CA GLN A 24 -5.94 -7.67 18.28
C GLN A 24 -6.12 -7.79 19.81
N ASP A 25 -5.03 -7.67 20.58
CA ASP A 25 -5.10 -7.67 22.04
C ASP A 25 -5.97 -6.52 22.56
N TRP A 26 -5.81 -5.32 22.00
CA TRP A 26 -6.66 -4.17 22.33
C TRP A 26 -8.14 -4.39 21.97
N VAL A 27 -8.43 -4.95 20.80
CA VAL A 27 -9.81 -5.30 20.37
C VAL A 27 -10.49 -6.23 21.38
N VAL A 28 -9.75 -7.23 21.88
CA VAL A 28 -10.24 -8.17 22.90
C VAL A 28 -10.47 -7.46 24.23
N GLN A 29 -9.55 -6.61 24.66
CA GLN A 29 -9.66 -5.86 25.93
C GLN A 29 -10.88 -4.91 25.95
N GLU A 30 -11.18 -4.28 24.81
CA GLU A 30 -12.33 -3.39 24.65
C GLU A 30 -13.64 -4.15 24.37
N ASN A 31 -13.61 -5.49 24.38
CA ASN A 31 -14.77 -6.35 24.11
C ASN A 31 -15.47 -6.02 22.77
N ILE A 32 -14.68 -5.69 21.75
CA ILE A 32 -15.19 -5.39 20.41
C ILE A 32 -15.44 -6.70 19.67
N ASN A 33 -16.71 -7.05 19.46
CA ASN A 33 -17.11 -8.22 18.70
C ASN A 33 -17.47 -7.83 17.26
N SER A 34 -16.61 -8.19 16.31
CA SER A 34 -16.82 -7.91 14.88
C SER A 34 -16.20 -9.00 14.01
N GLU A 35 -16.82 -9.26 12.84
CA GLU A 35 -16.23 -10.08 11.78
C GLU A 35 -15.14 -9.34 10.99
N TRP A 36 -15.11 -8.00 11.08
CA TRP A 36 -14.19 -7.15 10.34
C TRP A 36 -12.88 -6.95 11.10
N LEU A 37 -11.75 -7.06 10.40
CA LEU A 37 -10.43 -6.78 11.01
C LEU A 37 -10.35 -5.35 11.53
N PHE A 38 -10.91 -4.38 10.80
CA PHE A 38 -10.99 -2.97 11.20
C PHE A 38 -12.46 -2.53 11.22
N PRO A 39 -13.17 -2.74 12.34
CA PRO A 39 -14.56 -2.34 12.46
C PRO A 39 -14.70 -0.82 12.58
N SER A 40 -15.87 -0.31 12.20
CA SER A 40 -16.25 1.06 12.50
C SER A 40 -16.47 1.23 14.00
N THR A 41 -15.91 2.30 14.59
CA THR A 41 -16.11 2.61 16.00
C THR A 41 -17.55 2.97 16.36
N ALA A 42 -18.32 3.46 15.38
CA ALA A 42 -19.74 3.83 15.57
C ALA A 42 -20.70 2.66 15.29
N HIS A 43 -20.29 1.75 14.40
CA HIS A 43 -21.11 0.62 13.92
C HIS A 43 -20.23 -0.63 13.81
N PRO A 44 -19.98 -1.36 14.91
CA PRO A 44 -19.03 -2.49 14.94
C PRO A 44 -19.38 -3.65 14.01
N ASP A 45 -20.64 -3.72 13.56
CA ASP A 45 -21.16 -4.65 12.55
C ASP A 45 -20.69 -4.33 11.12
N CYS A 46 -20.07 -3.17 10.90
CA CYS A 46 -19.56 -2.72 9.61
C CYS A 46 -18.05 -2.46 9.66
N HIS A 47 -17.37 -2.58 8.52
CA HIS A 47 -15.97 -2.16 8.39
C HIS A 47 -15.82 -0.62 8.38
N ILE A 48 -14.61 -0.14 8.66
CA ILE A 48 -14.25 1.27 8.46
C ILE A 48 -14.52 1.70 7.01
N THR A 49 -15.15 2.86 6.81
CA THR A 49 -15.42 3.39 5.46
C THR A 49 -14.17 3.98 4.81
N GLU A 50 -14.11 4.02 3.47
CA GLU A 50 -13.02 4.70 2.74
C GLU A 50 -12.88 6.17 3.19
N LYS A 51 -14.00 6.85 3.45
CA LYS A 51 -14.03 8.24 3.94
C LYS A 51 -13.39 8.37 5.32
N GLN A 52 -13.65 7.43 6.22
CA GLN A 52 -13.07 7.47 7.56
C GLN A 52 -11.58 7.13 7.52
N PHE A 53 -11.16 6.17 6.71
CA PHE A 53 -9.75 5.89 6.47
C PHE A 53 -8.99 7.11 5.90
N TYR A 54 -9.60 7.83 4.95
CA TYR A 54 -9.05 9.09 4.45
C TYR A 54 -8.89 10.14 5.55
N LYS A 55 -9.90 10.32 6.41
CA LYS A 55 -9.82 11.28 7.53
C LYS A 55 -8.67 10.95 8.50
N VAL A 56 -8.51 9.68 8.86
CA VAL A 56 -7.40 9.22 9.72
C VAL A 56 -6.06 9.51 9.04
N THR A 57 -5.95 9.17 7.75
CA THR A 57 -4.72 9.39 6.97
C THR A 57 -4.39 10.88 6.85
N ALA A 58 -5.38 11.74 6.58
CA ALA A 58 -5.20 13.18 6.50
C ALA A 58 -4.74 13.76 7.84
N HIS A 59 -5.37 13.33 8.94
CA HIS A 59 -4.96 13.75 10.29
C HIS A 59 -3.51 13.37 10.61
N VAL A 60 -3.08 12.15 10.22
CA VAL A 60 -1.67 11.75 10.33
C VAL A 60 -0.77 12.64 9.47
N GLY A 61 -1.22 13.03 8.28
CA GLY A 61 -0.52 13.98 7.42
C GLY A 61 -0.32 15.32 8.11
N ASP A 62 -1.36 15.88 8.72
CA ASP A 62 -1.29 17.14 9.46
C ASP A 62 -0.31 17.06 10.65
N LEU A 63 -0.34 15.95 11.41
CA LEU A 63 0.57 15.72 12.55
C LEU A 63 2.04 15.61 12.14
N LEU A 64 2.31 15.15 10.91
CA LEU A 64 3.66 14.94 10.39
C LEU A 64 4.11 16.07 9.45
N ASP A 65 3.29 17.10 9.24
CA ASP A 65 3.50 18.19 8.28
C ASP A 65 3.69 17.67 6.82
N ILE A 66 2.87 16.70 6.42
CA ILE A 66 2.86 16.08 5.08
C ILE A 66 1.54 16.41 4.37
N ASN A 67 1.58 17.39 3.46
CA ASN A 67 0.39 17.89 2.74
C ASN A 67 -0.06 17.03 1.54
N TYR A 68 0.67 15.96 1.19
CA TYR A 68 0.37 15.07 0.06
C TYR A 68 0.06 13.63 0.49
N LEU A 69 -0.18 13.38 1.79
CA LEU A 69 -0.52 12.06 2.29
C LEU A 69 -1.98 11.71 1.97
N GLY A 70 -2.18 10.90 0.92
CA GLY A 70 -3.48 10.37 0.52
C GLY A 70 -3.53 8.85 0.61
N THR A 71 -4.71 8.29 0.31
CA THR A 71 -4.99 6.84 0.38
C THR A 71 -4.09 5.99 -0.52
N HIS A 72 -3.60 6.57 -1.63
CA HIS A 72 -2.68 5.89 -2.55
C HIS A 72 -1.20 6.19 -2.29
N THR A 73 -0.88 7.24 -1.52
CA THR A 73 0.51 7.70 -1.32
C THR A 73 1.35 6.61 -0.67
N MET A 74 0.88 6.03 0.44
CA MET A 74 1.60 4.94 1.13
C MET A 74 1.83 3.72 0.24
N ARG A 75 0.82 3.34 -0.57
CA ARG A 75 0.94 2.21 -1.50
C ARG A 75 1.98 2.46 -2.59
N LYS A 76 2.00 3.68 -3.17
CA LYS A 76 3.00 4.08 -4.17
C LYS A 76 4.40 4.12 -3.58
N THR A 77 4.56 4.71 -2.40
CA THR A 77 5.85 4.77 -1.69
C THR A 77 6.36 3.38 -1.32
N GLY A 78 5.50 2.50 -0.80
CA GLY A 78 5.85 1.12 -0.46
C GLY A 78 6.30 0.33 -1.69
N ALA A 79 5.57 0.42 -2.81
CA ALA A 79 5.93 -0.23 -4.05
C ALA A 79 7.26 0.26 -4.63
N TYR A 80 7.51 1.58 -4.58
CA TYR A 80 8.76 2.16 -5.03
C TYR A 80 9.96 1.73 -4.16
N ARG A 81 9.76 1.60 -2.84
CA ARG A 81 10.78 1.03 -1.94
C ARG A 81 11.09 -0.42 -2.27
N VAL A 82 10.08 -1.25 -2.52
CA VAL A 82 10.30 -2.64 -2.95
C VAL A 82 11.03 -2.69 -4.28
N TYR A 83 10.64 -1.86 -5.26
CA TYR A 83 11.32 -1.78 -6.56
C TYR A 83 12.82 -1.49 -6.40
N THR A 84 13.17 -0.42 -5.70
CA THR A 84 14.58 0.00 -5.53
C THR A 84 15.39 -0.99 -4.69
N GLN A 85 14.84 -1.50 -3.59
CA GLN A 85 15.56 -2.40 -2.68
C GLN A 85 15.67 -3.85 -3.21
N SER A 86 14.83 -4.25 -4.15
CA SER A 86 14.93 -5.54 -4.83
C SER A 86 15.84 -5.51 -6.06
N ASN A 87 16.70 -4.49 -6.17
CA ASN A 87 17.53 -4.24 -7.34
C ASN A 87 16.69 -4.15 -8.63
N TYR A 88 15.63 -3.33 -8.58
CA TYR A 88 14.76 -2.99 -9.71
C TYR A 88 13.93 -4.17 -10.25
N ASN A 89 13.54 -5.12 -9.39
CA ASN A 89 12.71 -6.27 -9.79
C ASN A 89 11.24 -5.85 -10.02
N ILE A 90 10.90 -5.54 -11.27
CA ILE A 90 9.56 -5.10 -11.66
C ILE A 90 8.48 -6.19 -11.49
N SER A 91 8.85 -7.46 -11.71
CA SER A 91 7.93 -8.60 -11.57
C SER A 91 7.43 -8.74 -10.13
N LEU A 92 8.33 -8.61 -9.15
CA LEU A 92 7.98 -8.62 -7.73
C LEU A 92 6.96 -7.51 -7.39
N VAL A 93 7.18 -6.31 -7.91
CA VAL A 93 6.29 -5.17 -7.66
C VAL A 93 4.94 -5.34 -8.35
N MET A 94 4.91 -5.89 -9.57
CA MET A 94 3.68 -6.24 -10.28
C MET A 94 2.81 -7.20 -9.46
N HIS A 95 3.42 -8.27 -8.93
CA HIS A 95 2.72 -9.22 -8.07
C HIS A 95 2.21 -8.56 -6.78
N LEU A 96 3.05 -7.76 -6.11
CA LEU A 96 2.68 -7.04 -4.90
C LEU A 96 1.48 -6.09 -5.12
N LEU A 97 1.47 -5.38 -6.24
CA LEU A 97 0.40 -4.44 -6.60
C LEU A 97 -0.79 -5.10 -7.30
N ASN A 98 -0.71 -6.39 -7.62
CA ASN A 98 -1.69 -7.12 -8.42
C ASN A 98 -1.98 -6.45 -9.78
N HIS A 99 -0.94 -5.92 -10.42
CA HIS A 99 -1.03 -5.31 -11.75
C HIS A 99 -0.89 -6.36 -12.86
N SER A 100 -1.69 -6.23 -13.91
CA SER A 100 -1.71 -7.19 -15.01
C SER A 100 -0.63 -6.96 -16.07
N SER A 101 0.09 -5.84 -16.01
CA SER A 101 1.16 -5.53 -16.97
C SER A 101 2.28 -4.73 -16.34
N GLU A 102 3.46 -4.85 -16.93
CA GLU A 102 4.65 -4.08 -16.57
C GLU A 102 4.42 -2.58 -16.78
N SER A 103 3.85 -2.20 -17.93
CA SER A 103 3.54 -0.81 -18.27
C SER A 103 2.64 -0.13 -17.22
N MET A 104 1.64 -0.85 -16.70
CA MET A 104 0.80 -0.35 -15.60
C MET A 104 1.62 -0.06 -14.35
N THR A 105 2.59 -0.93 -14.04
CA THR A 105 3.46 -0.78 -12.86
C THR A 105 4.46 0.34 -13.03
N LEU A 106 5.11 0.45 -14.18
CA LEU A 106 6.03 1.55 -14.49
C LEU A 106 5.30 2.91 -14.39
N THR A 107 4.12 3.02 -15.01
CA THR A 107 3.26 4.21 -14.91
C THR A 107 2.89 4.51 -13.45
N TYR A 108 2.53 3.48 -12.68
CA TYR A 108 2.17 3.63 -11.27
C TYR A 108 3.34 4.13 -10.42
N LEU A 109 4.56 3.64 -10.69
CA LEU A 109 5.79 4.08 -10.04
C LEU A 109 6.26 5.46 -10.52
N GLY A 110 5.75 5.94 -11.66
CA GLY A 110 6.21 7.17 -12.32
C GLY A 110 7.54 7.01 -13.05
N LEU A 111 7.90 5.78 -13.43
CA LEU A 111 9.16 5.41 -14.09
C LEU A 111 9.01 5.38 -15.61
N ASN A 112 8.48 6.47 -16.16
CA ASN A 112 8.23 6.61 -17.57
C ASN A 112 9.56 6.84 -18.33
N GLN A 113 9.47 7.03 -19.65
CA GLN A 113 10.54 7.00 -20.66
C GLN A 113 11.93 7.53 -20.23
N ASP A 114 12.01 8.60 -19.45
CA ASP A 114 13.26 9.21 -18.94
C ASP A 114 14.13 8.24 -18.12
N SER A 115 13.50 7.31 -17.39
CA SER A 115 14.21 6.30 -16.59
C SER A 115 14.91 5.27 -17.48
N ARG A 116 14.31 4.93 -18.64
CA ARG A 116 14.85 3.94 -19.58
C ARG A 116 16.09 4.47 -20.28
N GLU A 117 16.08 5.70 -20.77
CA GLU A 117 17.23 6.31 -21.44
C GLU A 117 18.41 6.45 -20.48
N THR A 118 18.16 6.89 -19.24
CA THR A 118 19.19 6.98 -18.20
C THR A 118 19.83 5.63 -17.89
N MET A 119 19.02 4.56 -17.79
CA MET A 119 19.54 3.21 -17.56
C MET A 119 20.34 2.69 -18.75
N LEU A 120 19.88 2.91 -19.99
CA LEU A 120 20.60 2.49 -21.20
C LEU A 120 21.95 3.19 -21.32
N ASN A 121 22.06 4.47 -20.94
CA ASN A 121 23.33 5.21 -20.95
C ASN A 121 24.37 4.68 -19.96
N GLN A 122 23.95 3.88 -18.97
CA GLN A 122 24.85 3.25 -17.99
C GLN A 122 25.30 1.84 -18.41
N ILE A 123 24.73 1.29 -19.49
CA ILE A 123 25.12 -0.01 -20.01
C ILE A 123 26.33 0.17 -20.92
N ASP A 124 27.42 -0.48 -20.56
CA ASP A 124 28.56 -0.68 -21.45
C ASP A 124 28.22 -1.82 -22.41
N PHE A 125 28.09 -1.51 -23.69
CA PHE A 125 27.80 -2.48 -24.74
C PHE A 125 29.09 -3.08 -25.36
N GLY A 126 30.28 -2.63 -24.93
CA GLY A 126 31.58 -2.96 -25.52
C GLY A 126 32.12 -1.89 -26.45
#